data_AF-A4C0L9-F1
#
_entry.id   AF-A4C0L9-F1
#
_cell.length_a   1.000
_cell.length_b   1.000
_cell.length_c   1.000
_cell.angle_alpha   90.00
_cell.angle_beta   90.00
_cell.angle_gamma   90.00
#
_symmetry.space_group_name_H-M   'P 1'
#
loop_
_entity.id
_entity.type
_entity.pdbx_description
1 polymer ?
#
loop_
_entity_poly.entity_id
_entity_poly.type
_entity_poly.pdbx_seq_one_letter_code
_entity_poly.pdbx_strand_id
1 'polypeptide(L)' 'MKGKEQIQIIGVNHFSTSIKTPLLADAFDKSDDEKIKNIQHHFKMTMQEMGLDLTDDSLSGTPYHDAKCM' A
#
# COMPACT_ATOMS: atom_id res chain seq x y z
N MET A 1 14.53 2.04 42.62
CA MET A 1 14.98 1.68 41.25
C MET A 1 13.80 1.86 40.29
N LYS A 2 13.52 3.10 39.85
CA LYS A 2 12.33 3.44 39.05
C LYS A 2 12.75 4.29 37.86
N GLY A 3 13.45 3.67 36.92
CA GLY A 3 14.05 4.37 35.78
C GLY A 3 14.21 3.55 34.50
N LYS A 4 13.77 2.29 34.49
CA LYS A 4 13.87 1.41 33.31
C LYS A 4 12.51 1.05 32.69
N GLU A 5 11.40 1.17 33.42
CA GLU A 5 10.05 0.93 32.88
C GLU A 5 9.54 2.05 31.97
N GLN A 6 9.95 3.30 32.20
CA GLN A 6 9.43 4.44 31.42
C GLN A 6 9.91 4.45 29.97
N ILE A 7 11.03 3.79 29.68
CA ILE A 7 11.60 3.69 28.33
C ILE A 7 10.84 2.63 27.51
N GLN A 8 10.29 1.59 28.16
CA GLN A 8 9.61 0.49 27.48
C GLN A 8 8.18 0.84 27.02
N ILE A 9 7.54 1.84 27.65
CA ILE A 9 6.24 2.38 27.22
C ILE A 9 6.36 3.15 25.88
N ILE A 10 7.56 3.64 25.56
CA ILE A 10 7.90 4.26 24.27
C ILE A 10 8.17 3.19 23.19
N GLY A 11 7.53 2.02 23.30
CA GLY A 11 7.42 1.04 22.20
C GLY A 11 6.12 1.19 21.41
N VAL A 12 5.09 1.87 21.95
CA VAL A 12 3.69 1.68 21.48
C VAL A 12 2.99 3.00 21.12
N ASN A 13 3.68 4.13 21.28
CA ASN A 13 3.15 5.43 20.92
C ASN A 13 3.43 5.72 19.44
N HIS A 14 2.56 5.21 18.56
CA HIS A 14 2.29 5.80 17.24
C HIS A 14 1.71 7.21 17.42
N PHE A 15 2.46 8.12 18.04
CA PHE A 15 2.17 9.54 17.96
C PHE A 15 2.55 9.98 16.56
N SER A 16 1.60 9.88 15.64
CA SER A 16 1.67 10.53 14.34
C SER A 16 1.63 12.04 14.58
N THR A 17 2.78 12.62 14.91
CA THR A 17 2.96 14.08 15.07
C THR A 17 2.95 14.81 13.73
N SER A 18 2.88 14.08 12.62
CA SER A 18 2.70 14.66 11.30
C SER A 18 1.22 14.84 11.00
N ILE A 19 0.77 16.09 11.00
CA ILE A 19 -0.59 16.51 10.59
C ILE A 19 -0.81 16.22 9.09
N LYS A 20 0.27 16.07 8.32
CA LYS A 20 0.23 15.80 6.88
C LYS A 20 0.72 14.39 6.59
N THR A 21 0.02 13.70 5.71
CA THR A 21 0.50 12.46 5.10
C THR A 21 1.79 12.77 4.34
N PRO A 22 2.90 12.07 4.63
CA PRO A 22 4.14 12.24 3.88
C PRO A 22 3.93 11.63 2.49
N LEU A 23 3.64 12.48 1.51
CA LEU A 23 3.55 12.12 0.10
C LEU A 23 4.90 12.42 -0.57
N LEU A 24 5.21 11.66 -1.63
CA LEU A 24 6.33 11.98 -2.50
C LEU A 24 6.08 13.30 -3.24
N ALA A 25 7.15 13.99 -3.63
CA ALA A 25 7.06 15.29 -4.31
C ALA A 25 6.36 15.20 -5.68
N ASP A 26 6.42 14.03 -6.31
CA ASP A 26 5.87 13.68 -7.62
C ASP A 26 4.56 12.86 -7.53
N ALA A 27 3.96 12.76 -6.34
CA ALA A 27 2.76 11.93 -6.12
C ALA A 27 1.56 12.29 -7.03
N PHE A 28 1.57 13.50 -7.60
CA PHE A 28 0.50 14.03 -8.45
C PHE A 28 0.91 14.20 -9.92
N ASP A 29 2.12 13.77 -10.30
CA ASP A 29 2.63 13.97 -11.67
C ASP A 29 1.94 13.07 -12.71
N LYS A 30 1.40 11.93 -12.27
CA LYS A 30 0.71 10.95 -13.11
C LYS A 30 -0.81 11.11 -13.02
N SER A 31 -1.49 10.92 -14.15
CA SER A 31 -2.95 10.84 -14.19
C SER A 31 -3.47 9.59 -13.48
N ASP A 32 -4.72 9.63 -13.04
CA ASP A 32 -5.36 8.51 -12.36
C ASP A 32 -5.39 7.25 -13.23
N ASP A 33 -5.67 7.39 -14.54
CA ASP A 33 -5.64 6.27 -15.48
C ASP A 33 -4.26 5.61 -15.59
N GLU A 34 -3.19 6.41 -15.56
CA GLU A 34 -1.83 5.89 -15.61
C GLU A 34 -1.44 5.20 -14.30
N LYS A 35 -1.88 5.76 -13.15
CA LYS A 35 -1.72 5.13 -11.84
C LYS A 35 -2.44 3.79 -11.79
N ILE A 36 -3.69 3.72 -12.22
CA ILE A 36 -4.49 2.49 -12.27
C ILE A 36 -3.80 1.43 -13.13
N LYS A 37 -3.33 1.79 -14.34
CA LYS A 37 -2.61 0.85 -15.22
C LYS A 37 -1.33 0.31 -14.60
N ASN A 38 -0.53 1.18 -13.98
CA ASN A 38 0.72 0.80 -13.34
C ASN A 38 0.46 -0.12 -12.13
N ILE A 39 -0.49 0.22 -11.27
CA ILE A 39 -0.86 -0.57 -10.10
C ILE A 39 -1.42 -1.93 -10.53
N GLN A 40 -2.32 -1.96 -11.52
CA GLN A 40 -2.87 -3.19 -12.07
C GLN A 40 -1.76 -4.12 -12.58
N HIS A 41 -0.76 -3.58 -13.30
CA HIS A 41 0.37 -4.36 -13.79
C HIS A 41 1.19 -4.97 -12.64
N HIS A 42 1.53 -4.19 -11.61
CA HIS A 42 2.27 -4.69 -10.47
C HIS A 42 1.49 -5.74 -9.68
N PHE A 43 0.19 -5.52 -9.48
CA PHE A 43 -0.67 -6.46 -8.76
C PHE A 43 -0.79 -7.80 -9.51
N LYS A 44 -0.88 -7.75 -10.85
CA LYS A 44 -0.82 -8.92 -11.71
C LYS A 44 0.44 -9.75 -11.44
N MET A 45 1.60 -9.10 -11.40
CA MET A 45 2.88 -9.76 -11.13
C MET A 45 2.93 -10.37 -9.73
N THR A 46 2.44 -9.66 -8.71
CA THR A 46 2.34 -10.19 -7.33
C THR A 46 1.45 -11.42 -7.27
N MET A 47 0.29 -11.40 -7.94
CA MET A 47 -0.62 -12.54 -7.99
C MET A 47 0.03 -13.76 -8.67
N GLN A 48 0.78 -13.54 -9.76
CA GLN A 48 1.54 -14.60 -10.41
C GLN A 48 2.61 -15.19 -9.48
N GLU A 49 3.33 -14.36 -8.73
CA GLU A 49 4.33 -14.80 -7.75
C GLU A 49 3.70 -15.61 -6.60
N MET A 50 2.49 -15.23 -6.19
CA MET A 50 1.71 -15.98 -5.20
C MET A 50 1.15 -17.30 -5.73
N GLY A 51 1.35 -17.62 -7.02
CA GLY A 51 0.82 -18.82 -7.66
C GLY A 51 -0.68 -18.73 -7.98
N LEU A 52 -1.24 -17.52 -8.05
CA LEU A 52 -2.62 -17.30 -8.45
C LEU A 52 -2.74 -17.29 -9.99
N ASP A 53 -3.64 -18.11 -10.49
CA ASP A 53 -3.92 -18.20 -11.92
C ASP A 53 -4.91 -17.11 -12.34
N LEU A 54 -4.41 -16.14 -13.10
CA LEU A 54 -5.18 -15.01 -13.61
C LEU A 54 -6.02 -15.35 -14.85
N THR A 55 -5.92 -16.58 -15.35
CA THR A 55 -6.82 -17.07 -16.40
C THR A 55 -8.19 -17.47 -15.85
N ASP A 56 -8.33 -17.54 -14.51
CA ASP A 56 -9.61 -17.70 -13.84
C ASP A 56 -10.43 -16.40 -13.91
N ASP A 57 -11.65 -16.48 -14.46
CA ASP A 57 -12.55 -15.34 -14.62
C ASP A 57 -12.81 -14.60 -13.31
N SER A 58 -12.75 -15.28 -12.16
CA SER A 58 -12.95 -14.69 -10.82
C SER A 58 -11.79 -13.80 -10.38
N LEU A 59 -10.58 -14.03 -10.90
CA LEU A 59 -9.36 -13.30 -10.52
C LEU A 59 -8.92 -12.29 -11.58
N SER A 60 -9.46 -12.39 -12.80
CA SER A 60 -9.15 -11.50 -13.93
C SER A 60 -9.50 -10.02 -13.66
N GLY A 61 -10.56 -9.76 -12.89
CA GLY A 61 -11.01 -8.40 -12.54
C GLY A 61 -10.34 -7.81 -11.29
N THR A 62 -9.79 -8.65 -10.42
CA THR A 62 -9.23 -8.24 -9.12
C THR A 62 -8.12 -7.18 -9.24
N PRO A 63 -7.14 -7.31 -10.16
CA PRO A 63 -6.09 -6.31 -10.32
C PRO A 63 -6.61 -4.91 -10.68
N TYR A 64 -7.73 -4.81 -11.42
CA TYR A 64 -8.31 -3.54 -11.82
C TYR A 64 -9.12 -2.90 -10.68
N HIS A 65 -9.89 -3.71 -9.96
CA HIS A 65 -10.68 -3.23 -8.82
C HIS A 65 -9.78 -2.72 -7.70
N ASP A 66 -8.71 -3.44 -7.37
CA ASP A 66 -7.77 -3.02 -6.33
C ASP A 66 -7.01 -1.75 -6.75
N ALA A 67 -6.62 -1.65 -8.02
CA ALA A 67 -5.97 -0.45 -8.55
C ALA A 67 -6.88 0.79 -8.55
N LYS A 68 -8.19 0.62 -8.76
CA LYS A 68 -9.16 1.73 -8.77
C LYS A 68 -9.52 2.24 -7.37
N CYS A 69 -9.42 1.39 -6.35
CA CYS A 69 -9.75 1.74 -4.96
C CYS A 69 -8.60 2.44 -4.20
N MET A 70 -7.39 2.43 -4.77
CA MET A 70 -6.20 3.11 -4.24
C MET A 70 -6.15 4.58 -4.65
#